data_AF-A0A7S0HSF6-F1
#
_entry.id   AF-A0A7S0HSF6-F1
#
_cell.length_a   1.000
_cell.length_b   1.000
_cell.length_c   1.000
_cell.angle_alpha   90.00
_cell.angle_beta   90.00
_cell.angle_gamma   90.00
#
_symmetry.space_group_name_H-M   'P 1'
#
loop_
_entity.id
_entity.type
_entity.pdbx_description
1 polymer ?
#
loop_
_entity_poly.entity_id
_entity_poly.type
_entity_poly.pdbx_seq_one_letter_code
_entity_poly.pdbx_strand_id
1 'polypeptide(L)'
;HRRRTMMPVLLATTILSLTLHGPVTTPPRTARATPSLIQMQMDGGDLERGLSSDRNADIQRLKKLFYSQSAEGSEDAASKEVAAAEEVAAAESWLLRDLPMTRWTMALLPHQQVLLNVFQPEYVHMFEALLATPQPWYYMHALLPGGVEHLGHPDHALPGLGGADGDDDAPGGEAHLQGVLMQVVSASRLRDARLRLVVHGVGRAVVLRGTQALPYARADIAVLPDAEQLRTAAACVERCWTDPLRERNEELLA
;
A
#
# COMPACT_ATOMS: atom_id res chain seq x y z
N HIS A 1 55.47 18.58 -50.99
CA HIS A 1 55.00 19.79 -50.29
C HIS A 1 53.78 20.38 -51.02
N ARG A 2 52.56 20.14 -50.53
CA ARG A 2 51.35 20.84 -51.00
C ARG A 2 50.60 21.31 -49.77
N ARG A 3 50.66 22.62 -49.49
CA ARG A 3 49.86 23.27 -48.45
C ARG A 3 48.44 23.43 -48.98
N ARG A 4 47.48 22.73 -48.37
CA ARG A 4 46.05 23.00 -48.53
C ARG A 4 45.65 24.03 -47.47
N THR A 5 45.34 25.24 -47.93
CA THR A 5 44.65 26.28 -47.18
C THR A 5 43.19 25.87 -46.96
N MET A 6 42.78 25.72 -45.70
CA MET A 6 41.37 25.62 -45.30
C MET A 6 40.77 27.03 -45.22
N MET A 7 39.67 27.26 -45.93
CA MET A 7 38.77 28.39 -45.67
C MET A 7 37.69 27.97 -44.65
N PRO A 8 37.23 28.86 -43.76
CA PRO A 8 36.10 28.59 -42.91
C PRO A 8 34.79 28.79 -43.70
N VAL A 9 33.98 27.74 -43.77
CA VAL A 9 32.60 27.82 -44.26
C VAL A 9 31.73 28.28 -43.09
N LEU A 10 31.29 29.53 -43.13
CA LEU A 10 30.26 30.08 -42.24
C LEU A 10 28.89 29.54 -42.69
N LEU A 11 28.36 28.56 -41.95
CA LEU A 11 26.97 28.15 -42.04
C LEU A 11 26.09 29.17 -41.30
N ALA A 12 25.39 30.01 -42.05
CA ALA A 12 24.31 30.85 -41.53
C ALA A 12 23.07 29.97 -41.33
N THR A 13 22.75 29.67 -40.07
CA THR A 13 21.53 28.96 -39.68
C THR A 13 20.37 29.95 -39.65
N THR A 14 19.59 30.00 -40.72
CA THR A 14 18.36 30.77 -40.80
C THR A 14 17.28 30.07 -39.96
N ILE A 15 16.98 30.62 -38.78
CA ILE A 15 15.84 30.17 -37.95
C ILE A 15 14.58 30.80 -38.52
N LEU A 16 13.77 29.98 -39.19
CA LEU A 16 12.44 30.36 -39.67
C LEU A 16 11.43 30.17 -38.53
N SER A 17 11.14 31.24 -37.79
CA SER A 17 10.05 31.25 -36.81
C SER A 17 8.71 31.36 -37.52
N LEU A 18 8.03 30.23 -37.75
CA LEU A 18 6.61 30.22 -38.10
C LEU A 18 5.78 30.51 -36.84
N THR A 19 5.28 31.74 -36.71
CA THR A 19 4.21 32.08 -35.79
C THR A 19 2.86 31.68 -36.40
N LEU A 20 2.39 30.46 -36.11
CA LEU A 20 1.00 30.08 -36.34
C LEU A 20 0.10 30.76 -35.30
N HIS A 21 -0.58 31.83 -35.71
CA HIS A 21 -1.75 32.35 -35.01
C HIS A 21 -2.97 31.52 -35.42
N GLY A 22 -3.20 30.41 -34.70
CA GLY A 22 -4.47 29.68 -34.78
C GLY A 22 -5.53 30.37 -33.91
N PRO A 23 -6.81 30.39 -34.31
CA PRO A 23 -7.89 30.85 -33.45
C PRO A 23 -7.98 29.96 -32.20
N VAL A 24 -8.00 30.59 -31.03
CA VAL A 24 -8.22 29.92 -29.74
C VAL A 24 -9.67 29.45 -29.70
N THR A 25 -9.91 28.23 -30.19
CA THR A 25 -11.12 27.49 -29.89
C THR A 25 -11.02 27.04 -28.44
N THR A 26 -11.72 27.75 -27.56
CA THR A 26 -11.96 27.33 -26.18
C THR A 26 -12.46 25.88 -26.16
N PRO A 27 -11.77 24.95 -25.47
CA PRO A 27 -12.26 23.59 -25.35
C PRO A 27 -13.60 23.58 -24.62
N PRO A 28 -14.52 22.67 -24.97
CA PRO A 28 -15.73 22.48 -24.19
C PRO A 28 -15.34 22.16 -22.76
N ARG A 29 -15.89 22.96 -21.83
CA ARG A 29 -15.76 22.79 -20.39
C ARG A 29 -16.36 21.44 -20.01
N THR A 30 -15.54 20.40 -20.07
CA THR A 30 -15.87 19.08 -19.54
C THR A 30 -16.19 19.27 -18.07
N ALA A 31 -17.44 19.00 -17.70
CA ALA A 31 -17.88 18.99 -16.32
C ALA A 31 -16.95 18.03 -15.57
N ARG A 32 -16.07 18.59 -14.75
CA ARG A 32 -15.17 17.85 -13.88
C ARG A 32 -16.08 17.11 -12.90
N ALA A 33 -16.33 15.83 -13.18
CA ALA A 33 -17.03 14.96 -12.26
C ALA A 33 -16.22 15.00 -10.95
N THR A 34 -16.73 15.73 -9.96
CA THR A 34 -16.21 15.67 -8.61
C THR A 34 -16.29 14.22 -8.18
N PRO A 35 -15.17 13.55 -7.85
CA PRO A 35 -15.23 12.19 -7.33
C PRO A 35 -16.14 12.23 -6.11
N SER A 36 -17.31 11.59 -6.21
CA SER A 36 -18.24 11.50 -5.09
C SER A 36 -17.53 10.67 -4.03
N LEU A 37 -17.03 11.35 -3.00
CA LEU A 37 -16.49 10.70 -1.81
C LEU A 37 -17.65 9.93 -1.17
N ILE A 38 -17.67 8.61 -1.37
CA ILE A 38 -18.67 7.75 -0.76
C ILE A 38 -18.37 7.75 0.75
N GLN A 39 -19.15 8.52 1.50
CA GLN A 39 -19.10 8.52 2.95
C GLN A 39 -19.97 7.36 3.45
N MET A 40 -19.34 6.26 3.84
CA MET A 40 -20.03 5.16 4.51
C MET A 40 -20.01 5.41 6.02
N GLN A 41 -21.17 5.73 6.59
CA GLN A 41 -21.37 5.70 8.03
C GLN A 41 -21.72 4.28 8.44
N MET A 42 -20.82 3.61 9.15
CA MET A 42 -21.15 2.41 9.90
C MET A 42 -21.58 2.86 11.30
N ASP A 43 -22.88 2.76 11.59
CA ASP A 43 -23.43 3.00 12.92
C ASP A 43 -23.17 1.76 13.79
N GLY A 44 -22.07 1.79 14.55
CA GLY A 44 -21.78 0.74 15.52
C GLY A 44 -20.86 1.22 16.63
N GLY A 45 -21.11 0.77 17.86
CA GLY A 45 -20.09 0.69 18.91
C GLY A 45 -20.03 1.80 19.97
N ASP A 46 -20.66 2.97 19.81
CA ASP A 46 -20.71 3.97 20.90
C ASP A 46 -22.14 4.40 21.21
N LEU A 47 -22.66 3.90 22.32
CA LEU A 47 -24.00 4.21 22.82
C LEU A 47 -24.13 5.69 23.23
N GLU A 48 -23.02 6.38 23.53
CA GLU A 48 -23.03 7.75 24.05
C GLU A 48 -22.43 8.79 23.10
N ARG A 49 -22.03 8.39 21.88
CA ARG A 49 -21.49 9.28 20.82
C ARG A 49 -20.39 10.24 21.30
N GLY A 50 -19.54 9.80 22.24
CA GLY A 50 -18.43 10.57 22.78
C GLY A 50 -18.80 11.79 23.61
N LEU A 51 -20.01 11.84 24.19
CA LEU A 51 -20.45 12.97 25.00
C LEU A 51 -19.79 13.05 26.39
N SER A 52 -19.19 11.96 26.88
CA SER A 52 -18.52 11.95 28.19
C SER A 52 -17.03 12.29 28.07
N SER A 53 -16.66 13.52 28.45
CA SER A 53 -15.26 14.00 28.51
C SER A 53 -14.39 13.17 29.45
N ASP A 54 -14.97 12.75 30.57
CA ASP A 54 -14.23 12.11 31.67
C ASP A 54 -13.83 10.68 31.30
N ARG A 55 -14.76 9.93 30.69
CA ARG A 55 -14.49 8.60 30.14
C ARG A 55 -13.41 8.65 29.06
N ASN A 56 -13.45 9.66 28.18
CA ASN A 56 -12.44 9.83 27.14
C ASN A 56 -11.05 10.11 27.74
N ALA A 57 -10.97 10.88 28.83
CA ALA A 57 -9.73 11.12 29.55
C ALA A 57 -9.17 9.83 30.19
N ASP A 58 -10.02 8.99 30.77
CA ASP A 58 -9.60 7.72 31.36
C ASP A 58 -9.13 6.70 30.32
N ILE A 59 -9.80 6.62 29.15
CA ILE A 59 -9.34 5.80 28.02
C ILE A 59 -7.93 6.24 27.57
N GLN A 60 -7.66 7.55 27.53
CA GLN A 60 -6.33 8.06 27.18
C GLN A 60 -5.26 7.70 28.22
N ARG A 61 -5.60 7.72 29.51
CA ARG A 61 -4.70 7.26 30.57
C ARG A 61 -4.34 5.78 30.42
N LEU A 62 -5.34 4.93 30.16
CA LEU A 62 -5.13 3.50 29.95
C LEU A 62 -4.23 3.21 28.75
N LYS A 63 -4.48 3.89 27.61
CA LYS A 63 -3.61 3.78 26.43
C LYS A 63 -2.17 4.17 26.75
N LYS A 64 -1.96 5.27 27.48
CA LYS A 64 -0.63 5.71 27.85
C LYS A 64 0.11 4.65 28.66
N LEU A 65 -0.54 4.06 29.67
CA LEU A 65 0.05 3.01 30.50
C LEU A 65 0.44 1.77 29.69
N PHE A 66 -0.40 1.35 28.75
CA PHE A 66 -0.17 0.14 27.96
C PHE A 66 0.97 0.33 26.94
N TYR A 67 1.01 1.47 26.24
CA TYR A 67 2.02 1.70 25.20
C TYR A 67 3.34 2.28 25.71
N SER A 68 3.37 2.97 26.86
CA SER A 68 4.64 3.44 27.43
C SER A 68 5.52 2.28 27.88
N GLN A 69 4.92 1.17 28.31
CA GLN A 69 5.65 0.01 28.81
C GLN A 69 6.34 -0.78 27.70
N SER A 70 5.84 -0.72 26.46
CA SER A 70 6.47 -1.33 25.29
C SER A 70 7.65 -0.53 24.73
N ALA A 71 7.82 0.74 25.13
CA ALA A 71 8.86 1.61 24.61
C ALA A 71 10.18 1.56 25.40
N GLU A 72 10.17 1.11 26.66
CA GLU A 72 11.34 1.16 27.56
C GLU A 72 12.17 -0.14 27.61
N GLY A 73 11.88 -1.11 26.74
CA GLY A 73 12.55 -2.43 26.73
C GLY A 73 13.47 -2.74 25.54
N SER A 74 13.86 -1.76 24.72
CA SER A 74 14.67 -1.99 23.50
C SER A 74 16.06 -1.35 23.61
N GLU A 75 16.94 -1.97 24.38
CA GLU A 75 18.38 -1.81 24.22
C GLU A 75 18.88 -2.89 23.24
N ASP A 76 18.95 -2.57 21.94
CA ASP A 76 19.76 -3.32 20.97
C ASP A 76 20.09 -2.45 19.75
N ALA A 77 21.12 -1.61 19.91
CA ALA A 77 21.60 -0.70 18.86
C ALA A 77 22.37 -1.41 17.73
N ALA A 78 22.75 -2.68 17.91
CA ALA A 78 23.50 -3.46 16.92
C ALA A 78 22.62 -4.11 15.82
N SER A 79 21.32 -4.24 16.04
CA SER A 79 20.37 -4.85 15.10
C SER A 79 19.86 -3.88 14.02
N LYS A 80 20.26 -2.61 14.08
CA LYS A 80 19.71 -1.52 13.26
C LYS A 80 20.30 -1.44 11.84
N GLU A 81 21.56 -1.84 11.66
CA GLU A 81 22.21 -1.80 10.33
C GLU A 81 21.79 -2.98 9.44
N VAL A 82 21.52 -4.16 10.00
CA VAL A 82 21.03 -5.32 9.23
C VAL A 82 19.57 -5.12 8.80
N ALA A 83 18.74 -4.55 9.68
CA ALA A 83 17.35 -4.22 9.37
C ALA A 83 17.23 -3.19 8.23
N ALA A 84 18.11 -2.18 8.19
CA ALA A 84 18.10 -1.17 7.13
C ALA A 84 18.49 -1.74 5.75
N ALA A 85 19.41 -2.71 5.68
CA ALA A 85 19.78 -3.36 4.42
C ALA A 85 18.69 -4.31 3.90
N GLU A 86 17.99 -5.01 4.80
CA GLU A 86 16.85 -5.85 4.46
C GLU A 86 15.62 -5.01 4.04
N GLU A 87 15.43 -3.83 4.63
CA GLU A 87 14.37 -2.88 4.27
C GLU A 87 14.56 -2.27 2.87
N VAL A 88 15.81 -2.04 2.44
CA VAL A 88 16.12 -1.59 1.06
C VAL A 88 15.97 -2.73 0.04
N ALA A 89 16.34 -3.97 0.38
CA ALA A 89 16.09 -5.13 -0.48
C ALA A 89 14.59 -5.47 -0.57
N ALA A 90 13.84 -5.24 0.51
CA ALA A 90 12.38 -5.33 0.51
C ALA A 90 11.74 -4.25 -0.38
N ALA A 91 12.36 -3.06 -0.49
CA ALA A 91 11.88 -1.98 -1.37
C ALA A 91 11.98 -2.31 -2.87
N GLU A 92 12.85 -3.23 -3.29
CA GLU A 92 12.88 -3.77 -4.66
C GLU A 92 11.96 -4.99 -4.84
N SER A 93 11.48 -5.56 -3.74
CA SER A 93 10.66 -6.75 -3.76
C SER A 93 9.18 -6.38 -3.67
N TRP A 94 8.35 -7.06 -4.45
CA TRP A 94 6.89 -6.98 -4.35
C TRP A 94 6.35 -7.57 -3.03
N LEU A 95 7.21 -7.80 -2.04
CA LEU A 95 6.95 -8.49 -0.77
C LEU A 95 7.02 -7.48 0.38
N LEU A 96 5.90 -7.27 1.05
CA LEU A 96 5.82 -6.47 2.27
C LEU A 96 5.65 -7.42 3.45
N ARG A 97 6.60 -7.39 4.39
CA ARG A 97 6.61 -8.28 5.55
C ARG A 97 5.86 -7.68 6.73
N ASP A 98 5.24 -8.55 7.51
CA ASP A 98 4.57 -8.24 8.77
C ASP A 98 3.66 -7.00 8.68
N LEU A 99 2.89 -6.88 7.60
CA LEU A 99 2.04 -5.72 7.34
C LEU A 99 0.75 -5.83 8.16
N PRO A 100 0.30 -4.75 8.84
CA PRO A 100 -1.00 -4.76 9.51
C PRO A 100 -2.13 -4.94 8.49
N MET A 101 -3.13 -5.73 8.86
CA MET A 101 -4.26 -6.07 8.00
C MET A 101 -5.61 -5.83 8.68
N THR A 102 -6.51 -5.20 7.94
CA THR A 102 -7.94 -5.10 8.27
C THR A 102 -8.73 -6.18 7.57
N ARG A 103 -9.70 -6.76 8.27
CA ARG A 103 -10.61 -7.77 7.75
C ARG A 103 -12.05 -7.32 7.99
N TRP A 104 -12.68 -6.73 6.98
CA TRP A 104 -14.05 -6.21 7.07
C TRP A 104 -15.00 -6.95 6.14
N THR A 105 -16.29 -6.77 6.35
CA THR A 105 -17.36 -7.33 5.50
C THR A 105 -17.49 -6.63 4.14
N MET A 106 -16.83 -5.49 3.95
CA MET A 106 -16.83 -4.76 2.69
C MET A 106 -15.53 -5.00 1.93
N ALA A 107 -15.61 -5.00 0.60
CA ALA A 107 -14.45 -5.01 -0.27
C ALA A 107 -14.12 -3.58 -0.72
N LEU A 108 -12.84 -3.23 -0.68
CA LEU A 108 -12.29 -2.03 -1.31
C LEU A 108 -11.57 -2.41 -2.60
N LEU A 109 -11.53 -1.49 -3.56
CA LEU A 109 -10.91 -1.70 -4.86
C LEU A 109 -9.59 -0.93 -4.99
N PRO A 110 -8.65 -1.42 -5.83
CA PRO A 110 -7.48 -0.62 -6.22
C PRO A 110 -7.90 0.74 -6.79
N HIS A 111 -7.11 1.77 -6.51
CA HIS A 111 -7.31 3.17 -6.87
C HIS A 111 -8.54 3.85 -6.29
N GLN A 112 -9.35 3.15 -5.48
CA GLN A 112 -10.48 3.74 -4.80
C GLN A 112 -9.99 4.60 -3.62
N GLN A 113 -10.55 5.80 -3.48
CA GLN A 113 -10.34 6.64 -2.30
C GLN A 113 -11.58 6.57 -1.40
N VAL A 114 -11.39 6.29 -0.12
CA VAL A 114 -12.48 6.12 0.84
C VAL A 114 -12.20 6.88 2.12
N LEU A 115 -13.25 7.46 2.70
CA LEU A 115 -13.23 8.02 4.04
C LEU A 115 -13.76 6.97 5.03
N LEU A 116 -12.89 6.50 5.91
CA LEU A 116 -13.20 5.49 6.90
C LEU A 116 -13.39 6.11 8.27
N ASN A 117 -14.44 5.69 8.97
CA ASN A 117 -14.66 6.01 10.37
C ASN A 117 -14.42 4.75 11.21
N VAL A 118 -13.23 4.64 11.79
CA VAL A 118 -12.79 3.46 12.54
C VAL A 118 -13.13 3.67 14.01
N PHE A 119 -13.94 2.75 14.55
CA PHE A 119 -14.40 2.78 15.94
C PHE A 119 -14.17 1.47 16.69
N GLN A 120 -13.97 0.36 15.97
CA GLN A 120 -13.67 -0.93 16.59
C GLN A 120 -12.31 -0.84 17.31
N PRO A 121 -12.24 -1.19 18.61
CA PRO A 121 -11.03 -0.99 19.41
C PRO A 121 -9.77 -1.61 18.82
N GLU A 122 -9.89 -2.78 18.21
CA GLU A 122 -8.79 -3.54 17.61
C GLU A 122 -8.18 -2.79 16.44
N TYR A 123 -9.03 -2.21 15.58
CA TYR A 123 -8.59 -1.42 14.44
C TYR A 123 -8.14 -0.01 14.85
N VAL A 124 -8.76 0.60 15.86
CA VAL A 124 -8.26 1.86 16.43
C VAL A 124 -6.85 1.67 16.95
N HIS A 125 -6.60 0.59 17.70
CA HIS A 125 -5.25 0.23 18.16
C HIS A 125 -4.29 0.03 16.98
N MET A 126 -4.67 -0.80 16.01
CA MET A 126 -3.86 -1.08 14.82
C MET A 126 -3.43 0.21 14.10
N PHE A 127 -4.38 1.12 13.83
CA PHE A 127 -4.09 2.36 13.14
C PHE A 127 -3.32 3.35 14.00
N GLU A 128 -3.52 3.41 15.32
CA GLU A 128 -2.66 4.22 16.20
C GLU A 128 -1.21 3.73 16.16
N ALA A 129 -0.99 2.41 16.18
CA ALA A 129 0.35 1.82 16.06
C ALA A 129 0.98 2.12 14.68
N LEU A 130 0.21 1.98 13.60
CA LEU A 130 0.66 2.32 12.25
C LEU A 130 0.98 3.82 12.09
N LEU A 131 0.14 4.70 12.62
CA LEU A 131 0.34 6.16 12.51
C LEU A 131 1.51 6.67 13.36
N ALA A 132 2.01 5.86 14.31
CA ALA A 132 3.20 6.17 15.07
C ALA A 132 4.51 5.89 14.28
N THR A 133 4.45 5.15 13.17
CA THR A 133 5.60 4.92 12.28
C THR A 133 5.76 6.06 11.27
N PRO A 134 6.94 6.24 10.66
CA PRO A 134 7.10 7.19 9.56
C PRO A 134 6.25 6.79 8.34
N GLN A 135 5.83 7.79 7.55
CA GLN A 135 5.18 7.56 6.27
C GLN A 135 6.14 6.90 5.26
N PRO A 136 5.64 6.12 4.29
CA PRO A 136 4.22 5.88 3.98
C PRO A 136 3.53 4.85 4.89
N TRP A 137 2.27 5.10 5.25
CA TRP A 137 1.47 4.21 6.09
C TRP A 137 0.66 3.22 5.26
N TYR A 138 1.19 2.01 5.09
CA TYR A 138 0.51 0.94 4.37
C TYR A 138 -0.18 -0.03 5.32
N TYR A 139 -1.30 -0.56 4.87
CA TYR A 139 -1.98 -1.69 5.49
C TYR A 139 -2.68 -2.53 4.42
N MET A 140 -2.94 -3.81 4.70
CA MET A 140 -3.74 -4.65 3.83
C MET A 140 -5.22 -4.57 4.20
N HIS A 141 -6.08 -4.51 3.20
CA HIS A 141 -7.52 -4.65 3.37
C HIS A 141 -7.99 -5.93 2.68
N ALA A 142 -8.51 -6.88 3.46
CA ALA A 142 -9.06 -8.13 2.96
C ALA A 142 -10.54 -8.26 3.36
N LEU A 143 -11.31 -8.92 2.50
CA LEU A 143 -12.70 -9.26 2.79
C LEU A 143 -12.74 -10.36 3.86
N LEU A 144 -13.60 -10.23 4.86
CA LEU A 144 -13.93 -11.28 5.79
C LEU A 144 -15.44 -11.32 5.94
N PRO A 145 -16.11 -12.32 5.35
CA PRO A 145 -17.51 -12.60 5.63
C PRO A 145 -17.72 -12.74 7.15
N GLY A 146 -18.79 -12.16 7.70
CA GLY A 146 -19.03 -12.11 9.14
C GLY A 146 -18.24 -11.04 9.90
N GLY A 147 -17.20 -10.45 9.30
CA GLY A 147 -16.47 -9.32 9.88
C GLY A 147 -15.65 -9.71 11.10
N VAL A 148 -15.63 -8.85 12.12
CA VAL A 148 -14.77 -9.01 13.31
C VAL A 148 -15.10 -10.22 14.16
N GLU A 149 -16.34 -10.72 14.09
CA GLU A 149 -16.79 -11.90 14.85
C GLU A 149 -16.06 -13.18 14.41
N HIS A 150 -15.56 -13.19 13.17
CA HIS A 150 -14.82 -14.31 12.59
C HIS A 150 -13.30 -14.15 12.72
N LEU A 151 -12.84 -13.09 13.40
CA LEU A 151 -11.41 -12.89 13.63
C LEU A 151 -10.89 -13.92 14.64
N GLY A 152 -9.90 -14.71 14.22
CA GLY A 152 -9.35 -15.81 15.03
C GLY A 152 -10.15 -17.12 14.94
N HIS A 153 -11.21 -17.18 14.13
CA HIS A 153 -11.88 -18.44 13.84
C HIS A 153 -10.98 -19.33 12.96
N PRO A 154 -10.83 -20.63 13.27
CA PRO A 154 -9.92 -21.53 12.52
C PRO A 154 -10.26 -21.62 11.02
N ASP A 155 -11.55 -21.60 10.65
CA ASP A 155 -11.98 -21.65 9.24
C ASP A 155 -11.54 -20.43 8.42
N HIS A 156 -11.23 -19.32 9.09
CA HIS A 156 -10.75 -18.09 8.47
C HIS A 156 -9.30 -17.79 8.83
N ALA A 157 -8.57 -18.73 9.44
CA ALA A 157 -7.17 -18.55 9.83
C ALA A 157 -6.28 -18.28 8.62
N LEU A 158 -5.29 -17.41 8.81
CA LEU A 158 -4.30 -17.12 7.77
C LEU A 158 -3.27 -18.27 7.70
N PRO A 159 -2.64 -18.50 6.53
CA PRO A 159 -1.59 -19.53 6.39
C PRO A 159 -0.48 -19.31 7.43
N GLY A 160 0.02 -20.36 8.07
CA GLY A 160 1.10 -20.28 9.05
C GLY A 160 0.67 -19.92 10.49
N LEU A 161 -0.63 -19.77 10.75
CA LEU A 161 -1.18 -19.48 12.09
C LEU A 161 -2.06 -20.63 12.65
N GLY A 162 -1.97 -21.82 12.06
CA GLY A 162 -2.74 -23.00 12.48
C GLY A 162 -4.12 -23.08 11.81
N GLY A 163 -4.28 -24.03 10.88
CA GLY A 163 -5.58 -24.37 10.30
C GLY A 163 -6.43 -25.26 11.22
N ALA A 164 -7.71 -25.46 10.88
CA ALA A 164 -8.64 -26.30 11.64
C ALA A 164 -8.16 -27.76 11.84
N ASP A 165 -7.32 -28.25 10.91
CA ASP A 165 -6.84 -29.63 10.89
C ASP A 165 -5.48 -29.83 11.60
N GLY A 166 -4.92 -28.78 12.21
CA GLY A 166 -3.60 -28.85 12.88
C GLY A 166 -2.41 -28.93 11.91
N ASP A 167 -2.64 -28.74 10.60
CA ASP A 167 -1.59 -28.43 9.64
C ASP A 167 -1.33 -26.92 9.70
N ASP A 168 -0.19 -26.54 10.29
CA ASP A 168 0.14 -25.15 10.61
C ASP A 168 0.27 -24.27 9.34
N ASP A 169 0.57 -24.87 8.19
CA ASP A 169 0.84 -24.15 6.94
C ASP A 169 -0.39 -23.98 6.04
N ALA A 170 -1.46 -24.75 6.26
CA ALA A 170 -2.67 -24.65 5.45
C ALA A 170 -3.56 -23.46 5.89
N PRO A 171 -4.04 -22.61 4.97
CA PRO A 171 -5.06 -21.61 5.30
C PRO A 171 -6.36 -22.27 5.73
N GLY A 172 -7.15 -21.58 6.56
CA GLY A 172 -8.53 -21.97 6.81
C GLY A 172 -9.31 -22.05 5.50
N GLY A 173 -10.25 -23.00 5.39
CA GLY A 173 -10.99 -23.28 4.15
C GLY A 173 -11.77 -22.08 3.60
N GLU A 174 -12.09 -21.09 4.44
CA GLU A 174 -12.79 -19.86 4.08
C GLU A 174 -11.93 -18.60 4.23
N ALA A 175 -10.62 -18.76 4.36
CA ALA A 175 -9.69 -17.65 4.48
C ALA A 175 -9.56 -16.92 3.13
N HIS A 176 -10.00 -15.66 3.11
CA HIS A 176 -9.80 -14.78 1.97
C HIS A 176 -8.37 -14.23 2.00
N LEU A 177 -7.51 -14.77 1.13
CA LEU A 177 -6.09 -14.41 1.05
C LEU A 177 -5.84 -13.23 0.10
N GLN A 178 -6.82 -12.82 -0.69
CA GLN A 178 -6.69 -11.72 -1.63
C GLN A 178 -7.32 -10.44 -1.07
N GLY A 179 -6.65 -9.32 -1.33
CA GLY A 179 -7.11 -8.03 -0.87
C GLY A 179 -6.48 -6.88 -1.64
N VAL A 180 -6.57 -5.69 -1.07
CA VAL A 180 -6.02 -4.46 -1.63
C VAL A 180 -5.01 -3.87 -0.64
N LEU A 181 -3.84 -3.52 -1.16
CA LEU A 181 -2.88 -2.71 -0.44
C LEU A 181 -3.43 -1.29 -0.36
N MET A 182 -3.61 -0.79 0.86
CA MET A 182 -4.18 0.52 1.12
C MET A 182 -3.10 1.43 1.72
N GLN A 183 -3.13 2.71 1.34
CA GLN A 183 -2.31 3.76 1.93
C GLN A 183 -3.19 4.72 2.73
N VAL A 184 -2.81 5.00 3.97
CA VAL A 184 -3.42 6.08 4.74
C VAL A 184 -2.84 7.40 4.27
N VAL A 185 -3.66 8.26 3.68
CA VAL A 185 -3.25 9.58 3.15
C VAL A 185 -3.35 10.63 4.24
N SER A 186 -4.41 10.57 5.06
CA SER A 186 -4.56 11.46 6.21
C SER A 186 -5.34 10.77 7.33
N ALA A 187 -5.05 11.15 8.56
CA ALA A 187 -5.71 10.65 9.75
C ALA A 187 -6.06 11.80 10.67
N SER A 188 -7.25 11.74 11.27
CA SER A 188 -7.70 12.69 12.28
C SER A 188 -8.45 11.96 13.38
N ARG A 189 -8.18 12.31 14.63
CA ARG A 189 -8.90 11.75 15.78
C ARG A 189 -10.12 12.61 16.07
N LEU A 190 -11.27 11.96 16.20
CA LEU A 190 -12.52 12.59 16.58
C LEU A 190 -12.63 12.69 18.12
N ARG A 191 -13.59 13.49 18.60
CA ARG A 191 -13.78 13.73 20.04
C ARG A 191 -14.21 12.49 20.81
N ASP A 192 -14.88 11.56 20.13
CA ASP A 192 -15.36 10.26 20.64
C ASP A 192 -14.28 9.15 20.59
N ALA A 193 -13.01 9.54 20.50
CA ALA A 193 -11.86 8.65 20.35
C ALA A 193 -11.81 7.78 19.08
N ARG A 194 -12.74 7.97 18.13
CA ARG A 194 -12.72 7.32 16.81
C ARG A 194 -11.65 7.94 15.91
N LEU A 195 -11.21 7.17 14.92
CA LEU A 195 -10.30 7.64 13.88
C LEU A 195 -11.06 7.87 12.58
N ARG A 196 -10.91 9.07 12.02
CA ARG A 196 -11.33 9.38 10.65
C ARG A 196 -10.10 9.34 9.74
N LEU A 197 -10.09 8.38 8.83
CA LEU A 197 -8.98 8.12 7.92
C LEU A 197 -9.41 8.36 6.47
N VAL A 198 -8.59 9.06 5.70
CA VAL A 198 -8.69 9.07 4.24
C VAL A 198 -7.69 8.06 3.73
N VAL A 199 -8.18 7.02 3.06
CA VAL A 199 -7.36 5.93 2.53
C VAL A 199 -7.47 5.86 1.02
N HIS A 200 -6.42 5.40 0.38
CA HIS A 200 -6.34 5.19 -1.06
C HIS A 200 -5.89 3.76 -1.36
N GLY A 201 -6.63 3.04 -2.19
CA GLY A 201 -6.23 1.73 -2.69
C GLY A 201 -5.07 1.87 -3.67
N VAL A 202 -3.93 1.25 -3.38
CA VAL A 202 -2.74 1.31 -4.21
C VAL A 202 -2.79 0.25 -5.30
N GLY A 203 -3.05 -1.01 -4.91
CA GLY A 203 -2.97 -2.15 -5.81
C GLY A 203 -3.49 -3.42 -5.17
N ARG A 204 -3.52 -4.51 -5.93
CA ARG A 204 -3.93 -5.83 -5.42
C ARG A 204 -2.79 -6.43 -4.61
N ALA A 205 -3.12 -7.20 -3.59
CA ALA A 205 -2.16 -7.97 -2.83
C ALA A 205 -2.71 -9.34 -2.44
N VAL A 206 -1.81 -10.29 -2.21
CA VAL A 206 -2.12 -11.62 -1.70
C VAL A 206 -1.35 -11.87 -0.40
N VAL A 207 -2.02 -12.45 0.59
CA VAL A 207 -1.43 -12.94 1.82
C VAL A 207 -0.63 -14.21 1.50
N LEU A 208 0.65 -14.20 1.83
CA LEU A 208 1.50 -15.38 1.74
C LEU A 208 1.49 -16.15 3.06
N ARG A 209 1.65 -15.42 4.18
CA ARG A 209 1.76 -15.99 5.51
C ARG A 209 1.21 -15.02 6.56
N GLY A 210 0.35 -15.49 7.45
CA GLY A 210 -0.03 -14.77 8.65
C GLY A 210 1.10 -14.78 9.68
N THR A 211 1.44 -13.62 10.22
CA THR A 211 2.42 -13.45 11.31
C THR A 211 1.72 -13.28 12.66
N GLN A 212 0.50 -12.75 12.65
CA GLN A 212 -0.29 -12.50 13.85
C GLN A 212 -1.79 -12.60 13.54
N ALA A 213 -2.58 -13.22 14.41
CA ALA A 213 -4.05 -13.25 14.30
C ALA A 213 -4.73 -12.17 15.16
N LEU A 214 -4.27 -12.00 16.41
CA LEU A 214 -4.84 -11.11 17.41
C LEU A 214 -3.73 -10.21 18.00
N PRO A 215 -4.03 -8.98 18.47
CA PRO A 215 -5.35 -8.35 18.56
C PRO A 215 -5.93 -7.89 17.22
N TYR A 216 -5.08 -7.77 16.20
CA TYR A 216 -5.45 -7.58 14.81
C TYR A 216 -4.53 -8.44 13.93
N ALA A 217 -4.96 -8.70 12.70
CA ALA A 217 -4.20 -9.55 11.80
C ALA A 217 -2.94 -8.83 11.28
N ARG A 218 -1.82 -9.55 11.19
CA ARG A 218 -0.61 -9.13 10.48
C ARG A 218 -0.16 -10.26 9.56
N ALA A 219 0.43 -9.92 8.43
CA ALA A 219 0.82 -10.90 7.44
C ALA A 219 1.98 -10.42 6.55
N ASP A 220 2.73 -11.38 6.04
CA ASP A 220 3.59 -11.20 4.87
C ASP A 220 2.73 -11.24 3.62
N ILE A 221 2.84 -10.23 2.77
CA ILE A 221 1.99 -10.05 1.60
C ILE A 221 2.83 -9.82 0.35
N ALA A 222 2.34 -10.30 -0.79
CA ALA A 222 2.87 -9.97 -2.10
C ALA A 222 1.92 -9.03 -2.85
N VAL A 223 2.44 -7.90 -3.32
CA VAL A 223 1.75 -6.98 -4.21
C VAL A 223 1.68 -7.61 -5.60
N LEU A 224 0.47 -7.71 -6.14
CA LEU A 224 0.25 -8.29 -7.46
C LEU A 224 0.30 -7.18 -8.51
N PRO A 225 1.12 -7.32 -9.56
CA PRO A 225 1.14 -6.36 -10.66
C PRO A 225 -0.23 -6.30 -11.36
N ASP A 226 -0.53 -5.14 -11.94
CA ASP A 226 -1.70 -5.02 -12.80
C ASP A 226 -1.46 -5.73 -14.15
N ALA A 227 -2.54 -5.91 -14.92
CA ALA A 227 -2.46 -6.64 -16.19
C ALA A 227 -1.66 -5.86 -17.25
N GLU A 228 -1.68 -4.53 -17.19
CA GLU A 228 -0.95 -3.62 -18.06
C GLU A 228 0.56 -3.71 -17.82
N GLN A 229 1.00 -3.77 -16.57
CA GLN A 229 2.37 -3.95 -16.11
C GLN A 229 2.90 -5.30 -16.57
N LEU A 230 2.12 -6.38 -16.36
CA LEU A 230 2.50 -7.71 -16.84
C LEU A 230 2.66 -7.75 -18.36
N ARG A 231 1.72 -7.15 -19.11
CA ARG A 231 1.81 -7.05 -20.58
C ARG A 231 3.00 -6.21 -21.03
N THR A 232 3.27 -5.09 -20.35
CA THR A 232 4.40 -4.22 -20.67
C THR A 232 5.73 -4.92 -20.39
N ALA A 233 5.85 -5.61 -19.25
CA ALA A 233 7.01 -6.41 -18.91
C ALA A 233 7.26 -7.53 -19.94
N ALA A 234 6.21 -8.26 -20.33
CA ALA A 234 6.31 -9.29 -21.37
C ALA A 234 6.81 -8.71 -22.71
N ALA A 235 6.24 -7.57 -23.14
CA ALA A 235 6.66 -6.90 -24.37
C ALA A 235 8.13 -6.40 -24.31
N CYS A 236 8.60 -5.95 -23.15
CA CYS A 236 9.99 -5.56 -22.94
C CYS A 236 10.93 -6.78 -23.03
N VAL A 237 10.57 -7.90 -22.39
CA VAL A 237 11.37 -9.14 -22.43
C VAL A 237 11.51 -9.66 -23.86
N GLU A 238 10.42 -9.70 -24.63
CA GLU A 238 10.44 -10.14 -26.03
C GLU A 238 11.38 -9.28 -26.88
N ARG A 239 11.39 -7.96 -26.69
CA ARG A 239 12.29 -7.04 -27.42
C ARG A 239 13.75 -7.23 -27.04
N CYS A 240 14.05 -7.42 -25.76
CA CYS A 240 15.41 -7.66 -25.29
C CYS A 240 15.94 -9.03 -25.74
N TRP A 241 15.07 -10.04 -25.86
CA TRP A 241 15.44 -11.38 -26.33
C TRP A 241 15.62 -11.45 -27.86
N THR A 242 14.91 -10.61 -28.60
CA THR A 242 15.03 -10.51 -30.07
C THR A 242 16.08 -9.49 -30.52
N ASP A 243 16.84 -8.92 -29.60
CA ASP A 243 17.92 -7.99 -29.92
C ASP A 243 19.07 -8.75 -30.65
N PRO A 244 19.49 -8.34 -31.86
CA PRO A 244 20.53 -8.99 -32.68
C PRO A 244 21.92 -9.12 -32.02
N LEU A 245 22.09 -8.70 -30.77
CA LEU A 245 23.29 -8.97 -29.97
C LEU A 245 23.52 -10.46 -29.72
N ARG A 246 22.50 -11.32 -29.85
CA ARG A 246 22.71 -12.78 -29.88
C ARG A 246 23.47 -13.23 -31.14
N GLU A 247 23.14 -12.67 -32.31
CA GLU A 247 23.85 -12.98 -33.57
C GLU A 247 25.32 -12.53 -33.50
N ARG A 248 25.59 -11.38 -32.87
CA ARG A 248 26.97 -10.91 -32.64
C ARG A 248 27.78 -11.74 -31.64
N ASN A 249 27.14 -12.32 -30.63
CA ASN A 249 27.83 -13.19 -29.68
C ASN A 249 28.09 -14.60 -30.27
N GLU A 250 27.22 -15.08 -31.17
CA GLU A 250 27.46 -16.31 -31.92
C GLU A 250 28.60 -16.12 -32.96
N GLU A 251 28.73 -14.94 -33.59
CA GLU A 251 29.89 -14.61 -34.45
C GLU A 251 31.22 -14.43 -33.70
N LEU A 252 31.19 -13.99 -32.44
CA LEU A 252 32.41 -13.83 -31.61
C LEU A 252 32.88 -15.13 -30.96
N LEU A 253 32.03 -16.16 -30.92
CA LEU A 253 32.34 -17.48 -30.41
C LEU A 253 32.68 -18.50 -31.51
N ALA A 254 32.56 -18.13 -32.78
CA ALA A 254 32.95 -18.90 -33.96
C ALA A 254 34.35 -18.53 -34.46
#